data_AF-A0A242N6S1-F1
#
_entry.id   AF-A0A242N6S1-F1
#
_cell.length_a   1.000
_cell.length_b   1.000
_cell.length_c   1.000
_cell.angle_alpha   90.00
_cell.angle_beta   90.00
_cell.angle_gamma   90.00
#
_symmetry.space_group_name_H-M   'P 1'
#
loop_
_entity.id
_entity.type
_entity.pdbx_description
1 polymer ?
#
loop_
_entity_poly.entity_id
_entity_poly.type
_entity_poly.pdbx_seq_one_letter_code
_entity_poly.pdbx_strand_id
1 'polypeptide(L)'
;MASTGKVRVLMTNLLDSARYPASQFGDLYHQRWRIEEAFKRLKHRLNLEHVSGLSQRAVAQDLAARVLCDNLQALTTLTAHTCHELPPDRRINRAYVHSVLKPLLPSLLLGIAAATSLADVLALIAAIRSVIGQDSQSHANPVRNPTNP
;
A
#
# COMPACT_ATOMS: atom_id res chain seq x y z
N MET A 1 7.55 -23.27 -6.51
CA MET A 1 8.00 -23.38 -7.91
C MET A 1 6.79 -23.21 -8.82
N ALA A 2 6.72 -22.13 -9.59
CA ALA A 2 5.64 -21.89 -10.55
C ALA A 2 6.17 -22.15 -11.97
N SER A 3 5.57 -23.13 -12.64
CA SER A 3 5.91 -23.64 -13.97
C SER A 3 5.36 -22.76 -15.10
N THR A 4 5.91 -21.55 -15.24
CA THR A 4 5.86 -20.82 -16.52
C THR A 4 7.29 -20.54 -16.91
N GLY A 5 7.72 -20.98 -18.10
CA GLY A 5 9.09 -20.91 -18.63
C GLY A 5 9.65 -19.51 -18.86
N LYS A 6 9.30 -18.53 -18.01
CA LYS A 6 9.87 -17.19 -17.99
C LYS A 6 11.04 -17.17 -17.02
N VAL A 7 12.25 -17.28 -17.55
CA VAL A 7 13.49 -17.02 -16.80
C VAL A 7 13.49 -15.55 -16.39
N ARG A 8 13.55 -15.29 -15.08
CA ARG A 8 13.72 -13.93 -14.54
C ARG A 8 15.19 -13.76 -14.16
N VAL A 9 15.88 -12.86 -14.86
CA VAL A 9 17.28 -12.52 -14.55
C VAL A 9 17.28 -11.26 -13.70
N LEU A 10 17.87 -11.32 -12.52
CA LEU A 10 18.10 -10.16 -11.65
C LEU A 10 19.61 -9.90 -11.57
N MET A 11 20.02 -8.66 -11.80
CA MET A 11 21.41 -8.22 -11.61
C MET A 11 21.52 -7.53 -10.25
N THR A 12 22.57 -7.86 -9.50
CA THR A 12 22.87 -7.28 -8.19
C THR A 12 24.37 -7.02 -8.06
N ASN A 13 24.76 -6.02 -7.27
CA ASN A 13 26.15 -5.74 -6.92
C ASN A 13 26.63 -6.58 -5.72
N LEU A 14 25.76 -7.42 -5.15
CA LEU A 14 26.08 -8.35 -4.09
C LEU A 14 26.65 -9.65 -4.70
N LEU A 15 27.97 -9.82 -4.62
CA LEU A 15 28.71 -10.91 -5.27
C LEU A 15 28.86 -12.16 -4.38
N ASP A 16 28.68 -12.00 -3.06
CA ASP A 16 28.81 -13.10 -2.09
C ASP A 16 27.52 -13.94 -2.07
N SER A 17 27.56 -15.07 -2.78
CA SER A 17 26.43 -16.00 -2.88
C SER A 17 26.18 -16.84 -1.62
N ALA A 18 27.16 -16.96 -0.72
CA ALA A 18 26.99 -17.64 0.57
C ALA A 18 26.28 -16.73 1.57
N ARG A 19 26.58 -15.44 1.54
CA ARG A 19 25.92 -14.43 2.40
C ARG A 19 24.57 -13.96 1.85
N TYR A 20 24.40 -13.94 0.52
CA TYR A 20 23.19 -13.45 -0.15
C TYR A 20 22.66 -14.49 -1.15
N PRO A 21 21.89 -15.49 -0.68
CA PRO A 21 21.37 -16.54 -1.56
C PRO A 21 20.31 -16.01 -2.54
N ALA A 22 20.31 -16.55 -3.76
CA ALA A 22 19.43 -16.16 -4.86
C ALA A 22 17.93 -16.17 -4.51
N SER A 23 17.51 -17.06 -3.61
CA SER A 23 16.11 -17.22 -3.17
C SER A 23 15.55 -15.96 -2.49
N GLN A 24 16.39 -15.19 -1.77
CA GLN A 24 15.97 -13.98 -1.05
C GLN A 24 15.67 -12.82 -2.00
N PHE A 25 16.29 -12.81 -3.18
CA PHE A 25 16.13 -11.74 -4.15
C PHE A 25 14.75 -11.75 -4.83
N GLY A 26 14.09 -12.91 -4.91
CA GLY A 26 12.73 -13.01 -5.45
C GLY A 26 11.75 -12.17 -4.63
N ASP A 27 11.77 -12.36 -3.32
CA ASP A 27 10.92 -11.62 -2.39
C ASP A 27 11.27 -10.13 -2.36
N LEU A 28 12.56 -9.80 -2.40
CA LEU A 28 13.04 -8.42 -2.47
C LEU A 28 12.59 -7.73 -3.76
N TYR A 29 12.68 -8.41 -4.91
CA TYR A 29 12.21 -7.87 -6.17
C TYR A 29 10.69 -7.70 -6.20
N HIS A 30 9.94 -8.60 -5.53
CA HIS A 30 8.49 -8.45 -5.35
C HIS A 30 8.10 -7.19 -4.57
N GLN A 31 8.98 -6.67 -3.70
CA GLN A 31 8.71 -5.40 -3.01
C GLN A 31 8.61 -4.21 -3.99
N ARG A 32 9.23 -4.29 -5.18
CA ARG A 32 9.08 -3.25 -6.21
C ARG A 32 7.63 -3.08 -6.67
N TRP A 33 6.89 -4.18 -6.76
CA TRP A 33 5.46 -4.13 -7.12
C TRP A 33 4.64 -3.33 -6.10
N ARG A 34 5.01 -3.39 -4.82
CA ARG A 34 4.34 -2.59 -3.77
C ARG A 34 4.49 -1.09 -4.02
N ILE A 35 5.63 -0.67 -4.56
CA ILE A 35 5.92 0.72 -4.92
C ILE A 35 5.10 1.14 -6.15
N GLU A 36 5.07 0.29 -7.19
CA GLU A 36 4.23 0.55 -8.39
C GLU A 36 2.75 0.68 -8.02
N GLU A 37 2.25 -0.20 -7.16
CA GLU A 37 0.88 -0.14 -6.63
C GLU A 37 0.64 1.12 -5.78
N ALA A 38 1.63 1.60 -5.02
CA ALA A 38 1.55 2.88 -4.32
C ALA A 38 1.44 4.05 -5.30
N PHE A 39 2.25 4.06 -6.37
CA PHE A 39 2.15 5.08 -7.43
C PHE A 39 0.81 5.03 -8.17
N LYS A 40 0.28 3.83 -8.47
CA LYS A 40 -1.06 3.69 -9.06
C LYS A 40 -2.14 4.26 -8.15
N ARG A 41 -2.09 3.95 -6.86
CA ARG A 41 -3.03 4.53 -5.86
C ARG A 41 -2.90 6.04 -5.77
N LEU A 42 -1.68 6.58 -5.77
CA LEU A 42 -1.44 8.01 -5.70
C LEU A 42 -1.96 8.74 -6.95
N LYS A 43 -1.76 8.16 -8.13
CA LYS A 43 -2.29 8.70 -9.39
C LYS A 43 -3.82 8.62 -9.46
N HIS A 44 -4.40 7.47 -9.10
CA HIS A 44 -5.83 7.20 -9.33
C HIS A 44 -6.74 7.69 -8.19
N ARG A 45 -6.33 7.57 -6.93
CA ARG A 45 -7.19 7.91 -5.77
C ARG A 45 -7.03 9.34 -5.30
N LEU A 46 -5.88 9.95 -5.58
CA LEU A 46 -5.55 11.27 -5.06
C LEU A 46 -5.73 12.38 -6.07
N ASN A 47 -6.23 12.12 -7.29
CA ASN A 47 -6.49 13.13 -8.32
C ASN A 47 -5.35 14.15 -8.43
N LEU A 48 -4.16 13.70 -8.85
CA LEU A 48 -3.00 14.58 -9.09
C LEU A 48 -3.29 15.75 -10.04
N GLU A 49 -4.41 15.68 -10.76
CA GLU A 49 -4.93 16.72 -11.65
C GLU A 49 -5.77 17.78 -10.91
N HIS A 50 -6.32 17.46 -9.73
CA HIS A 50 -7.00 18.42 -8.86
C HIS A 50 -5.98 19.09 -7.94
N VAL A 51 -5.30 20.10 -8.45
CA VAL A 51 -4.40 20.96 -7.67
C VAL A 51 -5.18 22.14 -7.10
N SER A 52 -4.90 22.51 -5.86
CA SER A 52 -5.54 23.65 -5.17
C SER A 52 -5.11 25.00 -5.75
N GLY A 53 -4.03 25.03 -6.53
CA GLY A 53 -3.57 26.22 -7.24
C GLY A 53 -2.64 25.90 -8.40
N LEU A 54 -2.41 26.90 -9.26
CA LEU A 54 -1.59 26.79 -10.46
C LEU A 54 -0.08 26.99 -10.20
N SER A 55 0.30 27.36 -8.97
CA SER A 55 1.70 27.60 -8.61
C SER A 55 2.44 26.29 -8.34
N GLN A 56 3.72 26.23 -8.70
CA GLN A 56 4.57 25.06 -8.43
C GLN A 56 4.60 24.68 -6.94
N ARG A 57 4.55 25.68 -6.05
CA ARG A 57 4.51 25.48 -4.59
C ARG A 57 3.21 24.82 -4.14
N ALA A 58 2.06 25.26 -4.66
CA ALA A 58 0.76 24.66 -4.35
C ALA A 58 0.72 23.18 -4.76
N VAL A 59 1.20 22.87 -5.98
CA VAL A 59 1.30 21.49 -6.47
C VAL A 59 2.20 20.62 -5.58
N ALA A 60 3.37 21.14 -5.19
CA ALA A 60 4.29 20.42 -4.31
C ALA A 60 3.70 20.18 -2.91
N GLN A 61 2.99 21.17 -2.35
CA GLN A 61 2.32 21.04 -1.05
C GLN A 61 1.17 20.03 -1.10
N ASP A 62 0.35 20.06 -2.16
CA ASP A 62 -0.73 19.11 -2.36
C ASP A 62 -0.20 17.69 -2.47
N LEU A 63 0.87 17.48 -3.24
CA LEU A 63 1.55 16.20 -3.35
C LEU A 63 2.13 15.72 -2.01
N ALA A 64 2.77 16.61 -1.26
CA ALA A 64 3.34 16.27 0.05
C ALA A 64 2.26 15.88 1.07
N ALA A 65 1.17 16.64 1.15
CA ALA A 65 0.04 16.36 2.03
C ALA A 65 -0.60 15.00 1.70
N ARG A 66 -0.69 14.70 0.41
CA ARG A 66 -1.17 13.45 -0.15
C ARG A 66 -0.32 12.23 0.21
N VAL A 67 0.99 12.34 0.05
CA VAL A 67 1.95 11.31 0.47
C VAL A 67 1.91 11.12 1.99
N LEU A 68 1.86 12.21 2.75
CA LEU A 68 1.73 12.17 4.21
C LEU A 68 0.46 11.42 4.63
N CYS A 69 -0.68 11.70 3.99
CA CYS A 69 -1.94 11.02 4.29
C CYS A 69 -1.89 9.51 3.99
N ASP A 70 -1.24 9.06 2.91
CA ASP A 70 -1.09 7.62 2.63
C ASP A 70 -0.14 6.95 3.63
N ASN A 71 0.94 7.63 4.02
CA ASN A 71 1.87 7.14 5.03
C ASN A 71 1.20 7.01 6.40
N LEU A 72 0.41 8.00 6.82
CA LEU A 72 -0.33 7.92 8.07
C LEU A 72 -1.36 6.78 8.04
N GLN A 73 -2.10 6.60 6.95
CA GLN A 73 -3.00 5.45 6.81
C GLN A 73 -2.26 4.11 6.90
N ALA A 74 -1.08 4.00 6.27
CA ALA A 74 -0.25 2.81 6.33
C ALA A 74 0.24 2.52 7.76
N LEU A 75 0.68 3.56 8.47
CA LEU A 75 1.09 3.47 9.88
C LEU A 75 -0.08 3.08 10.77
N THR A 76 -1.23 3.76 10.68
CA THR A 76 -2.42 3.41 11.47
C THR A 76 -2.86 1.96 11.24
N THR A 77 -2.79 1.50 9.99
CA THR A 77 -3.09 0.10 9.64
C THR A 77 -2.11 -0.86 10.34
N LEU A 78 -0.81 -0.58 10.24
CA LEU A 78 0.23 -1.40 10.88
C LEU A 78 0.07 -1.40 12.41
N THR A 79 -0.16 -0.24 13.01
CA THR A 79 -0.38 -0.10 14.45
C THR A 79 -1.64 -0.84 14.90
N ALA A 80 -2.72 -0.82 14.13
CA ALA A 80 -3.92 -1.58 14.44
C ALA A 80 -3.66 -3.09 14.42
N HIS A 81 -2.84 -3.58 13.48
CA HIS A 81 -2.39 -4.98 13.48
C HIS A 81 -1.60 -5.33 14.74
N THR A 82 -0.65 -4.50 15.13
CA THR A 82 0.21 -4.76 16.29
C THR A 82 -0.55 -4.65 17.61
N CYS A 83 -1.37 -3.60 17.80
CA CYS A 83 -2.08 -3.35 19.05
C CYS A 83 -3.26 -4.31 19.30
N HIS A 84 -3.86 -4.85 18.23
CA HIS A 84 -5.00 -5.77 18.35
C HIS A 84 -4.68 -7.20 17.88
N GLU A 85 -3.39 -7.53 17.72
CA GLU A 85 -2.90 -8.86 17.33
C GLU A 85 -3.69 -9.50 16.18
N LEU A 86 -4.00 -8.69 15.16
CA LEU A 86 -4.83 -9.15 14.05
C LEU A 86 -4.04 -10.17 13.20
N PRO A 87 -4.70 -11.20 12.65
CA PRO A 87 -4.07 -12.18 11.77
C PRO A 87 -3.31 -11.51 10.61
N PRO A 88 -2.14 -12.04 10.20
CA PRO A 88 -1.29 -11.41 9.18
C PRO A 88 -1.94 -11.39 7.78
N ASP A 89 -2.91 -12.27 7.53
CA ASP A 89 -3.71 -12.35 6.31
C ASP A 89 -4.93 -11.42 6.33
N ARG A 90 -5.32 -10.90 7.50
CA ARG A 90 -6.44 -9.97 7.63
C ARG A 90 -6.11 -8.67 6.93
N ARG A 91 -6.86 -8.35 5.87
CA ARG A 91 -6.74 -7.05 5.22
C ARG A 91 -7.57 -6.04 6.01
N ILE A 92 -7.10 -4.80 6.05
CA ILE A 92 -7.86 -3.65 6.56
C ILE A 92 -8.20 -2.78 5.36
N ASN A 93 -9.47 -2.37 5.26
CA ASN A 93 -9.90 -1.50 4.17
C ASN A 93 -9.30 -0.10 4.34
N ARG A 94 -8.30 0.24 3.54
CA ARG A 94 -7.65 1.56 3.56
C ARG A 94 -8.60 2.72 3.24
N ALA A 95 -9.67 2.50 2.46
CA ALA A 95 -10.68 3.55 2.24
C ALA A 95 -11.38 3.94 3.55
N TYR A 96 -11.66 2.93 4.38
CA TYR A 96 -12.28 3.13 5.68
C TYR A 96 -11.30 3.79 6.67
N VAL A 97 -10.04 3.36 6.69
CA VAL A 97 -8.99 4.01 7.48
C VAL A 97 -8.90 5.50 7.13
N HIS A 98 -8.95 5.84 5.84
CA HIS A 98 -8.96 7.24 5.40
C HIS A 98 -10.14 8.03 5.97
N SER A 99 -11.37 7.50 5.90
CA SER A 99 -12.56 8.20 6.41
C SER A 99 -12.50 8.44 7.92
N VAL A 100 -11.95 7.50 8.69
CA VAL A 100 -11.86 7.61 10.15
C VAL A 100 -10.67 8.48 10.58
N LEU A 101 -9.56 8.44 9.85
CA LEU A 101 -8.37 9.23 10.18
C LEU A 101 -8.52 10.71 9.79
N LYS A 102 -9.25 11.02 8.71
CA LYS A 102 -9.36 12.37 8.16
C LYS A 102 -9.80 13.43 9.18
N PRO A 103 -10.81 13.22 10.05
CA PRO A 103 -11.20 14.20 11.06
C PRO A 103 -10.15 14.42 12.15
N LEU A 104 -9.29 13.44 12.41
CA LEU A 104 -8.23 13.51 13.43
C LEU A 104 -6.94 14.13 12.92
N LEU A 105 -6.75 14.29 11.60
CA LEU A 105 -5.53 14.85 11.04
C LEU A 105 -5.15 16.22 11.63
N PRO A 106 -6.06 17.20 11.78
CA PRO A 106 -5.71 18.49 12.37
C PRO A 106 -5.23 18.34 13.82
N SER A 107 -5.93 17.55 14.62
CA SER A 107 -5.57 17.31 16.03
C SER A 107 -4.25 16.56 16.18
N LEU A 108 -3.99 15.57 15.32
CA LEU A 108 -2.73 14.83 15.27
C LEU A 108 -1.56 15.74 14.88
N LEU A 109 -1.74 16.59 13.87
CA LEU A 109 -0.70 17.52 13.40
C LEU A 109 -0.43 18.65 14.40
N LEU A 110 -1.43 19.07 15.16
CA LEU A 110 -1.31 20.08 16.21
C LEU A 110 -0.87 19.49 17.56
N GLY A 111 -0.82 18.16 17.70
CA GLY A 111 -0.46 17.48 18.94
C GLY A 111 -1.49 17.60 20.07
N ILE A 112 -2.75 17.95 19.75
CA ILE A 112 -3.79 18.25 20.74
C ILE A 112 -4.67 17.01 20.93
N ALA A 113 -4.78 16.51 22.16
CA ALA A 113 -5.71 15.42 22.55
C ALA A 113 -5.67 14.17 21.65
N ALA A 114 -4.48 13.85 21.13
CA ALA A 114 -4.31 12.82 20.11
C ALA A 114 -4.37 11.39 20.64
N ALA A 115 -3.92 11.14 21.89
CA ALA A 115 -3.70 9.78 22.38
C ALA A 115 -4.99 8.96 22.50
N THR A 116 -6.01 9.50 23.16
CA THR A 116 -7.29 8.80 23.39
C THR A 116 -8.06 8.61 22.08
N SER A 117 -8.16 9.67 21.28
CA SER A 117 -8.81 9.63 19.96
C SER A 117 -8.14 8.65 19.00
N LEU A 118 -6.81 8.54 19.07
CA LEU A 118 -6.06 7.59 18.25
C LEU A 118 -6.32 6.15 18.69
N ALA A 119 -6.38 5.88 19.99
CA ALA A 119 -6.71 4.55 20.51
C ALA A 119 -8.11 4.10 20.07
N ASP A 120 -9.11 4.99 20.14
CA ASP A 120 -10.47 4.70 19.68
C ASP A 120 -10.52 4.39 18.18
N VAL A 121 -9.75 5.13 17.38
CA VAL A 121 -9.64 4.89 15.94
C VAL A 121 -8.96 3.57 15.62
N LEU A 122 -7.90 3.20 16.34
CA LEU A 122 -7.24 1.91 16.18
C LEU A 122 -8.21 0.75 16.51
N ALA A 123 -8.98 0.88 17.59
CA ALA A 123 -10.00 -0.09 17.96
C ALA A 123 -11.10 -0.21 16.91
N LEU A 124 -11.59 0.92 16.38
CA LEU A 124 -12.62 0.93 15.34
C LEU A 124 -12.13 0.29 14.03
N ILE A 125 -10.89 0.59 13.63
CA ILE A 125 -10.25 0.01 12.45
C ILE A 125 -10.06 -1.50 12.62
N ALA A 126 -9.64 -1.96 13.80
CA ALA A 126 -9.45 -3.38 14.09
C ALA A 126 -10.77 -4.16 14.15
N ALA A 127 -11.82 -3.56 14.72
CA ALA A 127 -13.14 -4.15 14.85
C ALA A 127 -13.80 -4.41 13.49
N ILE A 128 -13.48 -3.63 12.46
CA ILE A 128 -14.07 -3.82 11.14
C ILE A 128 -13.50 -5.05 10.47
N ARG A 129 -14.38 -6.02 10.30
CA ARG A 129 -14.16 -7.20 9.48
C ARG A 129 -14.31 -6.76 8.03
N SER A 130 -13.21 -6.39 7.37
CA SER A 130 -13.32 -6.08 5.94
C SER A 130 -13.65 -7.38 5.19
N VAL A 131 -14.90 -7.52 4.78
CA VAL A 131 -15.33 -8.47 3.74
C VAL A 131 -14.82 -7.90 2.43
N ILE A 132 -13.56 -8.15 2.11
CA ILE A 132 -13.07 -8.04 0.74
C ILE A 132 -12.67 -9.45 0.37
N GLY A 133 -13.56 -10.08 -0.40
CA GLY A 133 -13.37 -11.41 -0.93
C GLY A 133 -12.01 -11.57 -1.59
N GLN A 134 -11.52 -12.80 -1.54
CA GLN A 134 -10.34 -13.21 -2.28
C GLN A 134 -10.61 -13.04 -3.78
N ASP A 135 -10.23 -11.91 -4.36
CA ASP A 135 -10.15 -11.77 -5.81
C ASP A 135 -8.93 -10.93 -6.17
N SER A 136 -7.75 -11.56 -6.07
CA SER A 136 -6.52 -11.13 -6.76
C SER A 136 -5.46 -12.24 -6.67
N GLN A 137 -5.78 -13.44 -7.15
CA GLN A 137 -4.79 -14.38 -7.71
C GLN A 137 -5.32 -14.99 -9.02
N SER A 138 -5.91 -14.19 -9.90
CA SER A 138 -6.37 -14.65 -11.22
C SER A 138 -6.21 -13.58 -12.28
N HIS A 139 -5.02 -12.99 -12.46
CA HIS A 139 -4.66 -12.44 -13.77
C HIS A 139 -4.14 -13.57 -14.66
N ALA A 140 -5.04 -14.52 -14.97
CA ALA A 140 -4.93 -15.34 -16.17
C ALA A 140 -5.49 -14.49 -17.33
N ASN A 141 -4.60 -14.03 -18.21
CA ASN A 141 -5.00 -13.30 -19.42
C ASN A 141 -5.59 -14.31 -20.42
N PRO A 142 -6.73 -14.05 -21.08
CA PRO A 142 -7.35 -15.02 -21.98
C PRO A 142 -6.55 -15.10 -23.28
N VAL A 143 -6.18 -16.31 -23.68
CA VAL A 143 -5.50 -16.61 -24.94
C VAL A 143 -6.51 -16.46 -26.08
N ARG A 144 -6.28 -15.48 -26.97
CA ARG A 144 -6.91 -15.46 -28.30
C ARG A 144 -6.26 -16.56 -29.15
N ASN A 145 -7.04 -17.56 -29.54
CA ASN A 145 -6.63 -18.59 -30.50
C ASN A 145 -6.44 -17.97 -31.89
N PRO A 146 -5.29 -18.15 -32.56
CA PRO A 146 -5.23 -18.06 -34.00
C PRO A 146 -5.59 -19.43 -34.62
N THR A 147 -6.53 -19.36 -35.54
CA THR A 147 -6.94 -20.38 -36.51
C THR A 147 -5.75 -21.01 -37.25
N ASN A 148 -5.79 -22.33 -37.38
CA ASN A 148 -4.86 -23.16 -38.13
C ASN A 148 -5.21 -23.17 -39.64
N PRO A 149 -4.25 -23.14 -40.58
CA PRO A 149 -4.43 -23.71 -41.92
C PRO A 149 -4.24 -25.24 -41.92
#